data_AF-A0A316QW01-F1
#
_entry.id   AF-A0A316QW01-F1
#
_cell.length_a   1.000
_cell.length_b   1.000
_cell.length_c   1.000
_cell.angle_alpha   90.00
_cell.angle_beta   90.00
_cell.angle_gamma   90.00
#
_symmetry.space_group_name_H-M   'P 1'
#
loop_
_entity.id
_entity.type
_entity.pdbx_description
1 polymer ?
#
loop_
_entity_poly.entity_id
_entity_poly.type
_entity_poly.pdbx_seq_one_letter_code
_entity_poly.pdbx_strand_id
1 'polypeptide(L)'
;MTAETKTRASLGKSADGSEKTFFAHRKQPSPETSLVEKMMLSAAKAIEEKNYPLAHKILKSSMSEDMENAEAYNLLAILYEKEGDRLKAIKFFRIAYYMDQTFKAAAKNLDRIGDFRYSSDERDIQWGLTFREAKQ
;
A
#
# COMPACT_ATOMS: atom_id res chain seq x y z
N MET A 1 -20.50 62.80 -18.64
CA MET A 1 -19.79 61.62 -18.10
C MET A 1 -20.83 60.52 -18.01
N THR A 2 -21.07 59.76 -19.10
CA THR A 2 -20.51 58.41 -19.37
C THR A 2 -20.74 57.46 -18.19
N ALA A 3 -21.42 56.32 -18.29
CA ALA A 3 -22.12 55.64 -19.37
C ALA A 3 -22.92 54.50 -18.70
N GLU A 4 -24.20 54.32 -19.03
CA GLU A 4 -24.90 53.06 -18.73
C GLU A 4 -25.67 52.64 -19.98
N THR A 5 -25.03 51.78 -20.78
CA THR A 5 -25.63 51.06 -21.89
C THR A 5 -26.06 49.69 -21.34
N LYS A 6 -27.36 49.47 -21.19
CA LYS A 6 -28.25 48.81 -22.17
C LYS A 6 -28.10 47.28 -22.15
N THR A 7 -29.05 46.65 -21.44
CA THR A 7 -29.99 45.63 -21.95
C THR A 7 -29.39 44.39 -22.65
N ARG A 8 -29.72 43.17 -22.17
CA ARG A 8 -30.82 42.36 -22.73
C ARG A 8 -31.02 41.04 -21.98
N ALA A 9 -32.29 40.64 -21.96
CA ALA A 9 -32.85 39.45 -21.38
C ALA A 9 -32.55 38.15 -22.14
N SER A 10 -32.48 37.06 -21.36
CA SER A 10 -33.15 35.76 -21.51
C SER A 10 -32.89 34.87 -22.75
N LEU A 11 -32.46 33.63 -22.51
CA LEU A 11 -33.15 32.35 -22.81
C LEU A 11 -32.11 31.20 -22.86
N GLY A 12 -32.47 30.01 -22.34
CA GLY A 12 -31.90 28.74 -22.80
C GLY A 12 -31.46 27.77 -21.70
N LYS A 13 -32.25 26.71 -21.50
CA LYS A 13 -31.97 25.52 -20.66
C LYS A 13 -30.93 24.58 -21.33
N SER A 14 -30.46 23.62 -20.51
CA SER A 14 -29.90 22.29 -20.88
C SER A 14 -28.37 22.28 -21.05
N ALA A 15 -27.60 21.26 -20.66
CA ALA A 15 -27.82 19.97 -20.04
C ALA A 15 -26.47 19.52 -19.44
N ASP A 16 -26.55 18.65 -18.43
CA ASP A 16 -25.57 17.62 -18.09
C ASP A 16 -24.06 17.93 -18.27
N GLY A 17 -23.41 18.21 -17.14
CA GLY A 17 -21.96 18.25 -17.03
C GLY A 17 -21.57 17.59 -15.73
N SER A 18 -21.83 16.29 -15.61
CA SER A 18 -21.31 15.43 -14.55
C SER A 18 -19.83 15.77 -14.26
N GLU A 19 -19.58 16.39 -13.11
CA GLU A 19 -18.25 16.44 -12.53
C GLU A 19 -17.81 14.98 -12.33
N LYS A 20 -16.99 14.49 -13.27
CA LYS A 20 -16.38 13.17 -13.19
C LYS A 20 -15.44 13.18 -12.00
N THR A 21 -16.02 12.82 -10.88
CA THR A 21 -15.43 12.07 -9.78
C THR A 21 -14.23 11.24 -10.22
N PHE A 22 -13.04 11.83 -10.17
CA PHE A 22 -11.79 11.08 -9.98
C PHE A 22 -11.73 10.70 -8.50
N PHE A 23 -12.66 9.86 -8.06
CA PHE A 23 -12.45 9.08 -6.86
C PHE A 23 -11.34 8.08 -7.22
N ALA A 24 -10.10 8.45 -6.88
CA ALA A 24 -9.15 7.45 -6.42
C ALA A 24 -9.93 6.51 -5.52
N HIS A 25 -9.95 5.22 -5.85
CA HIS A 25 -10.59 4.20 -5.05
C HIS A 25 -9.80 4.10 -3.74
N ARG A 26 -9.98 5.09 -2.86
CA ARG A 26 -9.62 5.01 -1.46
C ARG A 26 -10.57 3.95 -0.94
N LYS A 27 -10.09 2.71 -0.93
CA LYS A 27 -10.76 1.55 -0.36
C LYS A 27 -11.21 1.99 1.03
N GLN A 28 -12.49 2.32 1.16
CA GLN A 28 -13.06 2.70 2.44
C GLN A 28 -12.89 1.47 3.33
N PRO A 29 -12.30 1.59 4.54
CA PRO A 29 -12.18 0.45 5.43
C PRO A 29 -13.59 0.02 5.83
N SER A 30 -14.02 -1.13 5.31
CA SER A 30 -15.22 -1.80 5.78
C SER A 30 -15.02 -2.17 7.26
N PRO A 31 -16.03 -2.00 8.13
CA PRO A 31 -15.88 -2.25 9.58
C PRO A 31 -15.65 -3.73 9.95
N GLU A 32 -15.72 -4.65 8.98
CA GLU A 32 -15.15 -5.98 9.11
C GLU A 32 -13.71 -5.98 8.56
N THR A 33 -12.74 -6.23 9.43
CA THR A 33 -11.36 -6.53 9.04
C THR A 33 -11.41 -7.69 8.05
N SER A 34 -11.03 -7.44 6.80
CA SER A 34 -11.09 -8.46 5.75
C SER A 34 -10.25 -9.68 6.13
N LEU A 35 -10.62 -10.88 5.67
CA LEU A 35 -9.85 -12.11 5.92
C LEU A 35 -8.36 -11.92 5.58
N VAL A 36 -8.09 -11.28 4.45
CA VAL A 36 -6.74 -10.94 3.98
C VAL A 36 -5.99 -10.05 4.97
N GLU A 37 -6.63 -9.01 5.49
CA GLU A 37 -6.02 -8.13 6.50
C GLU A 37 -5.65 -8.91 7.77
N LYS A 38 -6.53 -9.79 8.25
CA LYS A 38 -6.23 -10.67 9.40
C LYS A 38 -5.05 -11.62 9.11
N MET A 39 -4.92 -12.09 7.87
CA MET A 39 -3.77 -12.89 7.44
C MET A 39 -2.49 -12.08 7.45
N MET A 40 -2.51 -10.82 7.00
CA MET A 40 -1.33 -9.92 7.04
C MET A 40 -0.87 -9.66 8.47
N LEU A 41 -1.81 -9.39 9.38
CA LEU A 41 -1.52 -9.25 10.81
C LEU A 41 -0.87 -10.51 11.40
N SER A 42 -1.42 -11.68 11.06
CA SER A 42 -0.93 -12.96 11.56
C SER A 42 0.45 -13.32 10.99
N ALA A 43 0.69 -13.02 9.72
CA ALA A 43 1.99 -13.20 9.09
C ALA A 43 3.05 -12.29 9.73
N ALA A 44 2.73 -11.01 9.95
CA ALA A 44 3.65 -10.08 10.57
C ALA A 44 4.02 -10.49 12.00
N LYS A 45 3.06 -10.98 12.78
CA LYS A 45 3.32 -11.56 14.10
C LYS A 45 4.24 -12.79 14.01
N ALA A 46 3.99 -13.69 13.07
CA ALA A 46 4.85 -14.85 12.87
C ALA A 46 6.29 -14.47 12.47
N ILE A 47 6.48 -13.40 11.68
CA ILE A 47 7.82 -12.87 11.33
C ILE A 47 8.54 -12.37 12.58
N GLU A 48 7.86 -11.60 13.44
CA GLU A 48 8.44 -11.10 14.70
C GLU A 48 8.84 -12.22 15.65
N GLU A 49 8.00 -13.25 15.74
CA GLU A 49 8.26 -14.45 16.53
C GLU A 49 9.33 -15.37 15.89
N LYS A 50 9.90 -14.98 14.75
CA LYS A 50 10.85 -15.75 13.94
C LYS A 50 10.32 -17.11 13.48
N ASN A 51 9.00 -17.26 13.44
CA ASN A 51 8.32 -18.43 12.90
C ASN A 51 8.14 -18.27 11.38
N TYR A 52 9.26 -18.26 10.66
CA TYR A 52 9.32 -18.08 9.22
C TYR A 52 8.50 -19.12 8.42
N PRO A 53 8.49 -20.42 8.78
CA PRO A 53 7.65 -21.40 8.09
C PRO A 53 6.15 -21.05 8.15
N LEU A 54 5.66 -20.58 9.30
CA LEU A 54 4.28 -20.15 9.45
C LEU A 54 4.01 -18.88 8.63
N ALA A 55 4.91 -17.90 8.68
CA ALA A 55 4.80 -16.67 7.89
C ALA A 55 4.70 -16.96 6.39
N HIS A 56 5.57 -17.83 5.85
CA HIS A 56 5.52 -18.29 4.45
C HIS A 56 4.17 -18.90 4.10
N LYS A 57 3.66 -19.80 4.95
CA LYS A 57 2.36 -20.46 4.73
C LYS A 57 1.20 -19.46 4.67
N ILE A 58 1.16 -18.52 5.60
CA ILE A 58 0.10 -17.51 5.67
C ILE A 58 0.17 -16.59 4.46
N LEU A 59 1.35 -16.08 4.11
CA LEU A 59 1.54 -15.17 2.99
C LEU A 59 1.19 -15.84 1.65
N LYS A 60 1.60 -17.10 1.44
CA LYS A 60 1.21 -17.86 0.25
C LYS A 60 -0.30 -18.03 0.13
N SER A 61 -0.97 -18.29 1.24
CA SER A 61 -2.42 -18.41 1.27
C SER A 61 -3.08 -17.06 0.95
N SER A 62 -2.58 -15.96 1.53
CA SER A 62 -3.12 -14.62 1.26
C SER A 62 -2.96 -14.21 -0.20
N MET A 63 -1.82 -14.50 -0.83
CA MET A 63 -1.62 -14.21 -2.25
C MET A 63 -2.52 -15.05 -3.16
N SER A 64 -3.05 -16.18 -2.67
CA SER A 64 -4.04 -16.99 -3.41
C SER A 64 -5.43 -16.37 -3.35
N GLU A 65 -5.74 -15.61 -2.29
CA GLU A 65 -6.99 -14.85 -2.15
C GLU A 65 -6.94 -13.53 -2.94
N ASP A 66 -5.80 -12.84 -2.91
CA ASP A 66 -5.58 -11.58 -3.62
C ASP A 66 -4.14 -11.51 -4.16
N MET A 67 -3.98 -11.79 -5.46
CA MET A 67 -2.69 -11.78 -6.14
C MET A 67 -2.13 -10.38 -6.39
N GLU A 68 -2.96 -9.33 -6.28
CA GLU A 68 -2.58 -7.93 -6.53
C GLU A 68 -2.26 -7.18 -5.22
N ASN A 69 -2.32 -7.86 -4.07
CA ASN A 69 -2.06 -7.24 -2.79
C ASN A 69 -0.57 -6.89 -2.58
N ALA A 70 -0.24 -5.60 -2.75
CA ALA A 70 1.10 -5.06 -2.52
C ALA A 70 1.63 -5.29 -1.09
N GLU A 71 0.74 -5.26 -0.08
CA GLU A 71 1.11 -5.47 1.33
C GLU A 71 1.62 -6.89 1.58
N ALA A 72 0.99 -7.89 0.95
CA ALA A 72 1.42 -9.29 1.04
C ALA A 72 2.84 -9.49 0.49
N TYR A 73 3.15 -8.90 -0.66
CA TYR A 73 4.49 -8.95 -1.23
C TYR A 73 5.52 -8.19 -0.40
N ASN A 74 5.14 -7.06 0.22
CA ASN A 74 6.04 -6.32 1.13
C ASN A 74 6.36 -7.15 2.38
N LEU A 75 5.38 -7.81 2.99
CA LEU A 75 5.62 -8.71 4.13
C LEU A 75 6.47 -9.92 3.74
N LEU A 76 6.28 -10.47 2.54
CA LEU A 76 7.12 -11.55 2.02
C LEU A 76 8.57 -11.10 1.78
N ALA A 77 8.76 -9.87 1.32
CA ALA A 77 10.10 -9.29 1.19
C ALA A 77 10.77 -9.10 2.57
N ILE A 78 10.05 -8.56 3.55
CA ILE A 78 10.53 -8.43 4.94
C ILE A 78 10.91 -9.82 5.51
N LEU A 79 10.08 -10.84 5.27
CA LEU A 79 10.38 -12.20 5.68
C LEU A 79 11.71 -12.69 5.09
N TYR A 80 11.92 -12.56 3.77
CA TYR A 80 13.18 -12.94 3.15
C TYR A 80 14.37 -12.13 3.67
N GLU A 81 14.18 -10.85 3.98
CA GLU A 81 15.22 -10.04 4.59
C GLU A 81 15.60 -10.56 5.98
N LYS A 82 14.61 -10.94 6.80
CA LYS A 82 14.83 -11.54 8.14
C LYS A 82 15.46 -12.93 8.07
N GLU A 83 15.23 -13.67 6.99
CA GLU A 83 15.92 -14.93 6.68
C GLU A 83 17.37 -14.72 6.18
N GLY A 84 17.77 -13.47 5.90
CA GLY A 84 19.11 -13.13 5.38
C GLY A 84 19.22 -13.19 3.85
N ASP A 85 18.15 -13.51 3.13
CA ASP A 85 18.11 -13.53 1.67
C ASP A 85 17.80 -12.14 1.10
N ARG A 86 18.76 -11.24 1.22
CA ARG A 86 18.64 -9.84 0.76
C ARG A 86 18.27 -9.72 -0.72
N LEU A 87 18.84 -10.57 -1.58
CA LEU A 87 18.57 -10.51 -3.03
C LEU A 87 17.12 -10.88 -3.34
N LYS A 88 16.56 -11.86 -2.63
CA LYS A 88 15.17 -12.24 -2.78
C LYS A 88 14.22 -11.22 -2.18
N ALA A 89 14.58 -10.64 -1.02
CA ALA A 89 13.86 -9.51 -0.44
C ALA A 89 13.72 -8.34 -1.44
N ILE A 90 14.82 -7.92 -2.09
CA ILE A 90 14.81 -6.87 -3.13
C ILE A 90 13.82 -7.20 -4.26
N LYS A 91 13.80 -8.46 -4.74
CA LYS A 91 12.86 -8.87 -5.79
C LYS A 91 11.41 -8.69 -5.35
N PHE A 92 11.07 -9.09 -4.14
CA PHE A 92 9.70 -8.99 -3.64
C PHE A 92 9.30 -7.56 -3.27
N PHE A 93 10.22 -6.72 -2.79
CA PHE A 93 9.94 -5.28 -2.63
C PHE A 93 9.64 -4.61 -3.98
N ARG A 94 10.35 -4.99 -5.05
CA ARG A 94 10.02 -4.52 -6.42
C ARG A 94 8.65 -4.98 -6.89
N ILE A 95 8.26 -6.22 -6.58
CA ILE A 95 6.91 -6.72 -6.91
C ILE A 95 5.85 -5.92 -6.15
N ALA A 96 6.04 -5.72 -4.84
CA ALA A 96 5.12 -4.93 -4.02
C ALA A 96 4.94 -3.50 -4.58
N TYR A 97 6.05 -2.83 -4.92
CA TYR A 97 6.02 -1.51 -5.54
C TYR A 97 5.35 -1.50 -6.92
N TYR A 98 5.53 -2.57 -7.71
CA TYR A 98 4.88 -2.71 -9.01
C TYR A 98 3.36 -2.88 -8.90
N MET A 99 2.90 -3.65 -7.91
CA MET A 99 1.48 -3.87 -7.66
C MET A 99 0.76 -2.58 -7.23
N ASP A 100 1.39 -1.78 -6.36
CA ASP A 100 0.86 -0.48 -5.96
C ASP A 100 1.99 0.53 -5.73
N GLN A 101 2.16 1.45 -6.67
CA GLN A 101 3.17 2.52 -6.58
C GLN A 101 2.82 3.59 -5.54
N THR A 102 1.57 3.64 -5.07
CA THR A 102 1.13 4.55 -3.99
C THR A 102 1.41 3.98 -2.60
N PHE A 103 1.73 2.68 -2.51
CA PHE A 103 2.08 2.01 -1.27
C PHE A 103 3.50 2.35 -0.82
N LYS A 104 3.60 3.43 -0.03
CA LYS A 104 4.88 4.03 0.40
C LYS A 104 5.82 3.06 1.11
N ALA A 105 5.29 2.08 1.84
CA ALA A 105 6.12 1.13 2.59
C ALA A 105 7.03 0.31 1.66
N ALA A 106 6.51 -0.16 0.52
CA ALA A 106 7.30 -0.89 -0.47
C ALA A 106 8.42 -0.04 -1.06
N ALA A 107 8.13 1.22 -1.43
CA ALA A 107 9.12 2.15 -1.96
C ALA A 107 10.24 2.44 -0.94
N LYS A 108 9.88 2.80 0.29
CA LYS A 108 10.85 3.08 1.37
C LYS A 108 11.73 1.87 1.70
N ASN A 109 11.15 0.67 1.74
CA ASN A 109 11.93 -0.55 1.97
C ASN A 109 12.87 -0.85 0.81
N LEU A 110 12.42 -0.67 -0.44
CA LEU A 110 13.24 -0.88 -1.63
C LEU A 110 14.45 0.08 -1.65
N ASP A 111 14.22 1.36 -1.34
CA ASP A 111 15.28 2.36 -1.22
C ASP A 111 16.26 1.98 -0.11
N ARG A 112 15.76 1.67 1.09
CA ARG A 112 16.58 1.28 2.25
C ARG A 112 17.43 0.03 1.97
N ILE A 113 16.84 -1.02 1.41
CA ILE A 113 17.54 -2.28 1.18
C ILE A 113 18.55 -2.17 0.03
N GLY A 114 18.36 -1.21 -0.89
CA GLY A 114 19.29 -0.91 -1.99
C GLY A 114 20.40 0.05 -1.60
N ASP A 115 20.27 0.77 -0.48
CA ASP A 115 21.23 1.77 -0.05
C ASP A 115 22.61 1.18 0.29
N PHE A 116 23.66 1.96 0.03
CA PHE A 116 25.04 1.58 0.37
C PHE A 116 25.24 1.42 1.88
N ARG A 117 24.55 2.21 2.69
CA ARG A 117 24.51 2.16 4.15
C ARG A 117 23.36 1.28 4.67
N TYR A 118 22.99 0.25 3.90
CA TYR A 118 21.96 -0.70 4.26
C TYR A 118 22.05 -1.12 5.73
N SER A 119 20.94 -0.93 6.45
CA SER A 119 20.72 -1.35 7.82
C SER A 119 19.54 -2.32 7.84
N SER A 120 19.73 -3.48 8.45
CA SER A 120 18.66 -4.46 8.69
C SER A 120 17.94 -4.23 10.03
N ASP A 121 18.11 -3.04 10.62
CA ASP A 121 17.47 -2.67 11.88
C ASP A 121 15.96 -2.68 11.72
N GLU A 122 15.27 -3.33 12.66
CA GLU A 122 13.82 -3.44 12.69
C GLU A 122 13.12 -2.08 12.64
N ARG A 123 13.74 -1.06 13.26
CA ARG A 123 13.17 0.29 13.35
C ARG A 123 13.06 0.98 11.99
N ASP A 124 13.90 0.59 11.03
CA ASP A 124 13.94 1.18 9.70
C ASP A 124 13.00 0.43 8.72
N ILE A 125 12.45 -0.72 9.13
CA ILE A 125 11.58 -1.54 8.29
C ILE A 125 10.16 -0.98 8.27
N GLN A 126 9.66 -0.76 7.06
CA GLN A 126 8.33 -0.24 6.82
C GLN A 126 7.36 -1.41 6.60
N TRP A 127 6.64 -1.79 7.64
CA TRP A 127 5.73 -2.95 7.58
C TRP A 127 4.53 -2.71 6.67
N GLY A 128 4.06 -1.46 6.58
CA GLY A 128 2.92 -1.08 5.75
C GLY A 128 1.55 -1.49 6.31
N LEU A 129 1.51 -1.90 7.59
CA LEU A 129 0.29 -2.26 8.31
C LEU A 129 -0.21 -1.05 9.11
N THR A 130 -1.48 -0.69 8.92
CA THR A 130 -2.15 0.49 9.51
C THR A 130 -1.97 0.65 11.03
N PHE A 131 -1.93 -0.43 11.81
CA PHE A 131 -1.78 -0.36 13.28
C PHE A 131 -0.34 -0.14 13.76
N ARG A 132 0.68 -0.38 12.90
CA ARG A 132 2.10 -0.25 13.27
C ARG A 132 2.68 1.12 12.99
N GLU A 133 2.20 1.78 11.93
CA GLU A 133 2.67 3.12 11.56
C GLU A 133 2.24 4.20 12.57
N ALA A 134 1.27 3.93 13.43
CA ALA A 134 0.85 4.83 14.52
C ALA A 134 1.78 4.83 15.75
N LYS A 135 2.75 3.91 15.82
CA LYS A 135 3.68 3.76 16.97
C LYS A 135 5.13 4.12 16.65
N GLN A 136 5.43 4.56 15.42
CA GLN A 136 6.76 5.00 14.99
C GLN A 136 6.89 6.53 15.10
#